data_AF-A0A166CSU7-F1
#
_entry.id   AF-A0A166CSU7-F1
#
_cell.length_a   1.000
_cell.length_b   1.000
_cell.length_c   1.000
_cell.angle_alpha   90.00
_cell.angle_beta   90.00
_cell.angle_gamma   90.00
#
_symmetry.space_group_name_H-M   'P 1'
#
loop_
_entity.id
_entity.type
_entity.pdbx_description
1 polymer ?
#
loop_
_entity_poly.entity_id
_entity_poly.type
_entity_poly.pdbx_seq_one_letter_code
_entity_poly.pdbx_strand_id
1 'polypeptide(L)'
;MFSFSFVSLALCAVLASAQTPPEISPVLLEPGNNAGKCLTAASNSDGAAVTIQTCTGASSQQWSFSGGSVKLFGNSKCLDVTNGSTKDGTKLQIWTCSTNGNPNQQFWYTGDKRLSWTNHGKCVDLTDGNQSNGNRIQVWSCGNGNANQVWNTGYLASALPSKSENGQTGTNACGTSSSQSSQCQTAWINGVDDFCLWAPPSVGTIGDTEREEVAWCTRSGRGTRVIPDGTLKGVHFVKTPDYVQVTGVGDFTKINVPRGDAGGELDPHGADGNGNPIGGLVFGNSFGNQLQYHEWTSFISDTEFCFRACVGPNAARNCQHIYDEMGCFWNMPANYDAGTFESCQGDDDLPMGVYGTSTWFQGVNPTPPAHPAAKSSNCARIPTVSAKPAQKKRDAFTTFYAPGPTPTA
;
A
#
# COMPACT_ATOMS: atom_id res chain seq x y z
N MET A 1 24.83 29.58 -52.14
CA MET A 1 25.35 29.19 -50.81
C MET A 1 24.27 29.48 -49.78
N PHE A 2 23.52 28.46 -49.37
CA PHE A 2 22.72 28.50 -48.15
C PHE A 2 22.97 27.19 -47.42
N SER A 3 23.64 27.29 -46.27
CA SER A 3 24.06 26.17 -45.45
C SER A 3 22.90 25.81 -44.51
N PHE A 4 22.36 24.60 -44.63
CA PHE A 4 21.45 24.04 -43.64
C PHE A 4 22.29 23.43 -42.51
N SER A 5 22.34 24.10 -41.36
CA SER A 5 22.82 23.49 -40.11
C SER A 5 21.72 22.59 -39.55
N PHE A 6 21.95 21.28 -39.55
CA PHE A 6 21.18 20.34 -38.76
C PHE A 6 21.53 20.55 -37.28
N VAL A 7 20.61 21.12 -36.50
CA VAL A 7 20.68 21.06 -35.04
C VAL A 7 20.22 19.67 -34.63
N SER A 8 21.17 18.82 -34.25
CA SER A 8 20.88 17.51 -33.67
C SER A 8 20.24 17.72 -32.30
N LEU A 9 18.97 17.39 -32.14
CA LEU A 9 18.32 17.31 -30.83
C LEU A 9 18.93 16.11 -30.10
N ALA A 10 19.86 16.38 -29.17
CA ALA A 10 20.30 15.37 -28.23
C ALA A 10 19.12 15.01 -27.33
N LEU A 11 18.55 13.83 -27.53
CA LEU A 11 17.62 13.21 -26.60
C LEU A 11 18.40 12.98 -25.29
N CYS A 12 18.24 13.87 -24.32
CA CYS A 12 18.69 13.60 -22.95
C CYS A 12 17.90 12.39 -22.46
N ALA A 13 18.52 11.21 -22.49
CA ALA A 13 18.06 10.09 -21.72
C ALA A 13 18.07 10.54 -20.26
N VAL A 14 16.88 10.73 -19.69
CA VAL A 14 16.72 10.90 -18.25
C VAL A 14 17.27 9.61 -17.65
N LEU A 15 18.46 9.66 -17.07
CA LEU A 15 18.95 8.60 -16.22
C LEU A 15 17.90 8.47 -15.13
N ALA A 16 17.16 7.36 -15.11
CA ALA A 16 16.37 6.97 -13.96
C ALA A 16 17.36 6.91 -12.80
N SER A 17 17.32 7.93 -11.93
CA SER A 17 18.11 7.94 -10.71
C SER A 17 17.83 6.62 -9.99
N ALA A 18 18.88 5.92 -9.57
CA ALA A 18 18.72 4.83 -8.63
C ALA A 18 17.97 5.39 -7.41
N GLN A 19 16.71 5.00 -7.24
CA GLN A 19 15.94 5.34 -6.07
C GLN A 19 16.39 4.36 -4.99
N THR A 20 17.22 4.81 -4.05
CA THR A 20 17.11 4.20 -2.72
C THR A 20 15.67 4.43 -2.27
N PRO A 21 14.93 3.41 -1.82
CA PRO A 21 13.62 3.61 -1.24
C PRO A 21 13.69 4.78 -0.25
N PRO A 22 12.74 5.72 -0.30
CA PRO A 22 12.76 6.91 0.55
C PRO A 22 12.60 6.54 2.04
N GLU A 23 12.21 5.29 2.30
CA GLU A 23 12.12 4.61 3.58
C GLU A 23 13.37 4.81 4.46
N ILE A 24 13.16 5.53 5.56
CA ILE A 24 14.20 5.89 6.54
C ILE A 24 14.43 4.82 7.62
N SER A 25 13.66 3.73 7.56
CA SER A 25 13.67 2.63 8.52
C SER A 25 13.92 1.28 7.83
N PRO A 26 14.38 0.25 8.54
CA PRO A 26 14.41 -1.10 8.00
C PRO A 26 13.00 -1.57 7.63
N VAL A 27 12.86 -2.12 6.43
CA VAL A 27 11.60 -2.59 5.85
C VAL A 27 11.60 -4.12 5.73
N LEU A 28 10.41 -4.66 5.61
CA LEU A 28 10.18 -5.99 5.06
C LEU A 28 10.27 -5.92 3.53
N LEU A 29 10.76 -6.99 2.91
CA LEU A 29 10.69 -7.17 1.47
C LEU A 29 9.73 -8.32 1.17
N GLU A 30 8.60 -8.00 0.58
CA GLU A 30 7.48 -8.92 0.39
C GLU A 30 7.27 -9.21 -1.09
N PRO A 31 7.08 -10.46 -1.53
CA PRO A 31 6.68 -10.72 -2.91
C PRO A 31 5.44 -9.89 -3.28
N GLY A 32 5.44 -9.26 -4.44
CA GLY A 32 4.35 -8.37 -4.88
C GLY A 32 2.98 -9.04 -4.91
N ASN A 33 2.96 -10.37 -5.08
CA ASN A 33 1.76 -11.20 -5.09
C ASN A 33 1.44 -11.84 -3.72
N ASN A 34 2.20 -11.56 -2.66
CA ASN A 34 1.93 -12.08 -1.31
C ASN A 34 2.62 -11.25 -0.21
N ALA A 35 1.90 -10.24 0.29
CA ALA A 35 2.34 -9.41 1.43
C ALA A 35 2.44 -10.17 2.78
N GLY A 36 2.07 -11.45 2.84
CA GLY A 36 2.24 -12.30 4.03
C GLY A 36 3.58 -13.02 4.11
N LYS A 37 4.42 -12.90 3.07
CA LYS A 37 5.74 -13.53 2.97
C LYS A 37 6.82 -12.46 2.90
N CYS A 38 7.95 -12.75 3.55
CA CYS A 38 9.08 -11.83 3.68
C CYS A 38 10.38 -12.49 3.25
N LEU A 39 11.21 -11.75 2.52
CA LEU A 39 12.60 -12.08 2.26
C LEU A 39 13.33 -12.25 3.59
N THR A 40 13.94 -13.40 3.79
CA THR A 40 14.48 -13.84 5.08
C THR A 40 15.83 -14.49 4.90
N ALA A 41 16.83 -14.02 5.65
CA ALA A 41 18.09 -14.73 5.79
C ALA A 41 17.97 -15.88 6.80
N ALA A 42 18.47 -17.07 6.43
CA ALA A 42 18.34 -18.27 7.26
C ALA A 42 19.11 -18.18 8.60
N SER A 43 20.18 -17.39 8.66
CA SER A 43 20.96 -17.10 9.88
C SER A 43 21.79 -15.83 9.69
N ASN A 44 22.48 -15.37 10.74
CA ASN A 44 23.48 -14.30 10.66
C ASN A 44 24.89 -14.88 10.42
N SER A 45 25.06 -15.64 9.34
CA SER A 45 26.36 -16.23 8.95
C SER A 45 26.61 -15.99 7.47
N ASP A 46 27.88 -15.84 7.10
CA ASP A 46 28.24 -15.70 5.69
C ASP A 46 27.84 -16.95 4.90
N GLY A 47 27.25 -16.74 3.73
CA GLY A 47 26.70 -17.81 2.90
C GLY A 47 25.32 -18.31 3.32
N ALA A 48 24.71 -17.75 4.39
CA ALA A 48 23.36 -18.13 4.78
C ALA A 48 22.38 -17.86 3.64
N ALA A 49 21.51 -18.83 3.37
CA ALA A 49 20.55 -18.76 2.28
C ALA A 49 19.54 -17.62 2.49
N VAL A 50 19.18 -16.96 1.39
CA VAL A 50 18.06 -16.03 1.36
C VAL A 50 16.83 -16.75 0.81
N THR A 51 15.77 -16.77 1.59
CA THR A 51 14.52 -17.48 1.31
C THR A 51 13.33 -16.55 1.49
N ILE A 52 12.12 -16.99 1.16
CA ILE A 52 10.90 -16.39 1.73
C ILE A 52 10.39 -17.19 2.92
N GLN A 53 9.88 -16.50 3.93
CA GLN A 53 9.21 -17.07 5.11
C GLN A 53 7.97 -16.26 5.43
N THR A 54 7.11 -16.76 6.32
CA THR A 54 6.07 -15.94 6.94
C THR A 54 6.72 -14.71 7.59
N CYS A 55 6.12 -13.53 7.39
CA CYS A 55 6.58 -12.30 8.02
C CYS A 55 6.44 -12.39 9.55
N THR A 56 7.52 -12.12 10.26
CA THR A 56 7.63 -12.14 11.73
C THR A 56 8.22 -10.85 12.30
N GLY A 57 8.87 -10.04 11.47
CA GLY A 57 9.57 -8.81 11.90
C GLY A 57 10.89 -9.08 12.60
N ALA A 58 11.40 -10.32 12.54
CA ALA A 58 12.71 -10.68 13.06
C ALA A 58 13.82 -9.88 12.34
N SER A 59 14.97 -9.72 12.99
CA SER A 59 16.13 -9.00 12.43
C SER A 59 16.67 -9.63 11.13
N SER A 60 16.34 -10.90 10.85
CA SER A 60 16.66 -11.59 9.59
C SER A 60 15.74 -11.22 8.43
N GLN A 61 14.70 -10.41 8.67
CA GLN A 61 13.71 -9.92 7.71
C GLN A 61 13.70 -8.39 7.59
N GLN A 62 14.51 -7.70 8.40
CA GLN A 62 14.59 -6.24 8.44
C GLN A 62 15.71 -5.78 7.52
N TRP A 63 15.34 -5.31 6.33
CA TRP A 63 16.25 -4.91 5.28
C TRP A 63 16.35 -3.39 5.18
N SER A 64 17.54 -2.88 4.95
CA SER A 64 17.81 -1.45 4.77
C SER A 64 18.55 -1.22 3.46
N PHE A 65 18.21 -0.15 2.77
CA PHE A 65 18.84 0.23 1.52
C PHE A 65 19.85 1.34 1.81
N SER A 66 21.14 1.08 1.58
CA SER A 66 22.18 2.05 1.91
C SER A 66 23.46 1.81 1.10
N GLY A 67 23.97 2.87 0.48
CA GLY A 67 25.24 2.83 -0.25
C GLY A 67 25.22 1.87 -1.45
N GLY A 68 24.06 1.73 -2.11
CA GLY A 68 23.90 0.81 -3.24
C GLY A 68 23.84 -0.67 -2.85
N SER A 69 23.58 -0.99 -1.58
CA SER A 69 23.40 -2.37 -1.10
C SER A 69 22.12 -2.52 -0.32
N VAL A 70 21.61 -3.75 -0.28
CA VAL A 70 20.47 -4.16 0.56
C VAL A 70 21.06 -4.90 1.76
N LYS A 71 20.85 -4.37 2.95
CA LYS A 71 21.57 -4.75 4.18
C LYS A 71 20.63 -5.25 5.25
N LEU A 72 21.13 -6.05 6.19
CA LEU A 72 20.38 -6.54 7.35
C LEU A 72 21.32 -6.76 8.55
N PHE A 73 20.75 -7.13 9.70
CA PHE A 73 21.48 -7.30 10.97
C PHE A 73 22.33 -6.08 11.35
N GLY A 74 21.70 -4.91 11.43
CA GLY A 74 22.38 -3.66 11.80
C GLY A 74 23.43 -3.21 10.77
N ASN A 75 23.15 -3.43 9.48
CA ASN A 75 24.01 -3.09 8.35
C ASN A 75 25.33 -3.87 8.26
N SER A 76 25.48 -4.97 8.99
CA SER A 76 26.69 -5.81 8.99
C SER A 76 26.70 -6.85 7.86
N LYS A 77 25.53 -7.25 7.37
CA LYS A 77 25.36 -8.22 6.29
C LYS A 77 24.65 -7.58 5.10
N CYS A 78 25.00 -8.04 3.91
CA CYS A 78 24.51 -7.56 2.62
C CYS A 78 23.90 -8.73 1.85
N LEU A 79 22.83 -8.45 1.10
CA LEU A 79 22.34 -9.34 0.06
C LEU A 79 23.46 -9.56 -0.97
N ASP A 80 23.69 -10.81 -1.35
CA ASP A 80 24.86 -11.21 -2.12
C ASP A 80 24.47 -12.28 -3.16
N VAL A 81 24.91 -12.07 -4.40
CA VAL A 81 24.83 -13.09 -5.45
C VAL A 81 25.95 -14.10 -5.25
N THR A 82 25.61 -15.35 -4.98
CA THR A 82 26.60 -16.40 -4.70
C THR A 82 27.66 -16.48 -5.81
N ASN A 83 28.92 -16.32 -5.42
CA ASN A 83 30.10 -16.31 -6.29
C ASN A 83 30.09 -15.26 -7.41
N GLY A 84 29.18 -14.28 -7.41
CA GLY A 84 29.04 -13.30 -8.49
C GLY A 84 28.66 -13.93 -9.83
N SER A 85 28.01 -15.10 -9.81
CA SER A 85 27.61 -15.79 -11.05
C SER A 85 26.44 -15.07 -11.72
N THR A 86 26.60 -14.75 -13.01
CA THR A 86 25.57 -14.10 -13.85
C THR A 86 24.57 -15.09 -14.47
N LYS A 87 24.68 -16.38 -14.14
CA LYS A 87 23.75 -17.40 -14.64
C LYS A 87 22.37 -17.21 -14.01
N ASP A 88 21.34 -17.30 -14.84
CA ASP A 88 19.96 -17.39 -14.36
C ASP A 88 19.80 -18.58 -13.42
N GLY A 89 19.09 -18.35 -12.32
CA GLY A 89 18.93 -19.33 -11.25
C GLY A 89 20.05 -19.36 -10.22
N THR A 90 21.07 -18.51 -10.35
CA THR A 90 22.09 -18.35 -9.29
C THR A 90 21.39 -17.91 -8.01
N LYS A 91 21.59 -18.68 -6.94
CA LYS A 91 20.91 -18.45 -5.66
C LYS A 91 21.52 -17.27 -4.91
N LEU A 92 20.66 -16.57 -4.18
CA LEU A 92 21.08 -15.51 -3.27
C LEU A 92 21.51 -16.08 -1.92
N GLN A 93 22.38 -15.32 -1.29
CA GLN A 93 22.86 -15.52 0.07
C GLN A 93 23.01 -14.16 0.75
N ILE A 94 23.40 -14.18 2.02
CA ILE A 94 23.96 -13.00 2.66
C ILE A 94 25.46 -13.18 2.86
N TRP A 95 26.16 -12.06 2.91
CA TRP A 95 27.59 -12.03 3.22
C TRP A 95 27.94 -10.76 3.99
N THR A 96 29.06 -10.76 4.70
CA THR A 96 29.63 -9.57 5.32
C THR A 96 29.71 -8.45 4.27
N CYS A 97 29.14 -7.28 4.61
CA CYS A 97 29.15 -6.13 3.72
C CYS A 97 30.57 -5.70 3.41
N SER A 98 30.90 -5.55 2.13
CA SER A 98 32.19 -5.02 1.69
C SER A 98 32.25 -3.49 1.86
N THR A 99 33.32 -2.98 2.45
CA THR A 99 33.60 -1.54 2.52
C THR A 99 34.16 -0.97 1.21
N ASN A 100 34.58 -1.82 0.27
CA ASN A 100 35.26 -1.44 -0.97
C ASN A 100 34.41 -1.68 -2.22
N GLY A 101 33.08 -1.80 -2.06
CA GLY A 101 32.15 -1.94 -3.18
C GLY A 101 32.25 -3.29 -3.91
N ASN A 102 31.92 -4.39 -3.25
CA ASN A 102 31.81 -5.71 -3.89
C ASN A 102 30.65 -5.73 -4.91
N PRO A 103 30.89 -5.96 -6.22
CA PRO A 103 29.84 -5.96 -7.23
C PRO A 103 28.70 -6.95 -6.93
N ASN A 104 28.98 -8.07 -6.27
CA ASN A 104 27.97 -9.09 -5.93
C ASN A 104 26.91 -8.60 -4.94
N GLN A 105 27.18 -7.48 -4.26
CA GLN A 105 26.36 -6.92 -3.18
C GLN A 105 25.73 -5.58 -3.58
N GLN A 106 25.78 -5.22 -4.87
CA GLN A 106 25.29 -3.95 -5.36
C GLN A 106 23.89 -4.10 -5.95
N PHE A 107 22.88 -3.58 -5.26
CA PHE A 107 21.50 -3.62 -5.69
C PHE A 107 20.87 -2.25 -5.55
N TRP A 108 19.98 -1.92 -6.47
CA TRP A 108 19.14 -0.75 -6.37
C TRP A 108 17.68 -1.15 -6.55
N TYR A 109 16.80 -0.40 -5.88
CA TYR A 109 15.36 -0.60 -5.97
C TYR A 109 14.80 0.32 -7.05
N THR A 110 13.97 -0.24 -7.90
CA THR A 110 13.42 0.42 -9.08
C THR A 110 12.03 0.99 -8.77
N GLY A 111 11.59 2.01 -9.50
CA GLY A 111 10.22 2.53 -9.38
C GLY A 111 9.14 1.50 -9.72
N ASP A 112 9.48 0.46 -10.50
CA ASP A 112 8.61 -0.69 -10.75
C ASP A 112 8.80 -1.85 -9.74
N LYS A 113 9.32 -1.52 -8.55
CA LYS A 113 9.41 -2.40 -7.38
C LYS A 113 10.27 -3.66 -7.53
N ARG A 114 11.30 -3.59 -8.38
CA ARG A 114 12.32 -4.66 -8.53
C ARG A 114 13.60 -4.29 -7.80
N LEU A 115 14.27 -5.29 -7.22
CA LEU A 115 15.67 -5.18 -6.79
C LEU A 115 16.59 -5.62 -7.94
N SER A 116 17.17 -4.65 -8.65
CA SER A 116 18.08 -4.92 -9.77
C SER A 116 19.52 -5.02 -9.30
N TRP A 117 20.20 -6.08 -9.74
CA TRP A 117 21.65 -6.22 -9.58
C TRP A 117 22.36 -5.21 -10.49
N THR A 118 23.08 -4.26 -9.89
CA THR A 118 23.65 -3.09 -10.56
C THR A 118 24.53 -3.47 -11.73
N ASN A 119 24.20 -3.02 -12.96
CA ASN A 119 24.94 -3.27 -14.21
C ASN A 119 24.97 -4.73 -14.72
N HIS A 120 24.07 -5.61 -14.25
CA HIS A 120 24.08 -7.03 -14.64
C HIS A 120 22.84 -7.46 -15.44
N GLY A 121 21.80 -6.62 -15.52
CA GLY A 121 20.53 -6.96 -16.18
C GLY A 121 19.78 -8.11 -15.50
N LYS A 122 20.04 -8.33 -14.21
CA LYS A 122 19.44 -9.38 -13.38
C LYS A 122 18.70 -8.77 -12.21
N CYS A 123 17.60 -9.39 -11.83
CA CYS A 123 16.72 -8.95 -10.77
C CYS A 123 16.58 -10.06 -9.72
N VAL A 124 16.37 -9.68 -8.46
CA VAL A 124 15.97 -10.60 -7.39
C VAL A 124 14.63 -11.23 -7.77
N ASP A 125 14.59 -12.55 -7.78
CA ASP A 125 13.52 -13.33 -8.40
C ASP A 125 13.01 -14.41 -7.44
N LEU A 126 11.70 -14.38 -7.18
CA LEU A 126 10.99 -15.44 -6.50
C LEU A 126 11.02 -16.69 -7.38
N THR A 127 11.89 -17.63 -7.00
CA THR A 127 12.15 -18.83 -7.79
C THR A 127 10.86 -19.56 -8.14
N ASP A 128 10.62 -19.69 -9.44
CA ASP A 128 9.45 -20.35 -10.04
C ASP A 128 8.09 -19.80 -9.57
N GLY A 129 8.06 -18.58 -9.01
CA GLY A 129 6.86 -17.99 -8.41
C GLY A 129 6.37 -18.73 -7.15
N ASN A 130 7.15 -19.67 -6.61
CA ASN A 130 6.73 -20.53 -5.51
C ASN A 130 6.70 -19.75 -4.18
N GLN A 131 5.50 -19.58 -3.61
CA GLN A 131 5.27 -18.84 -2.36
C GLN A 131 5.44 -19.68 -1.08
N SER A 132 5.92 -20.93 -1.20
CA SER A 132 6.13 -21.81 -0.05
C SER A 132 7.27 -21.30 0.84
N ASN A 133 7.09 -21.42 2.15
CA ASN A 133 8.14 -21.12 3.13
C ASN A 133 9.41 -21.94 2.82
N GLY A 134 10.56 -21.27 2.86
CA GLY A 134 11.85 -21.89 2.55
C GLY A 134 12.23 -21.87 1.07
N ASN A 135 11.37 -21.39 0.17
CA ASN A 135 11.75 -21.22 -1.23
C ASN A 135 12.96 -20.27 -1.32
N ARG A 136 14.06 -20.76 -1.91
CA ARG A 136 15.34 -20.06 -1.95
C ARG A 136 15.39 -19.14 -3.16
N ILE A 137 15.63 -17.86 -2.90
CA ILE A 137 15.58 -16.79 -3.89
C ILE A 137 16.80 -16.84 -4.81
N GLN A 138 16.61 -16.38 -6.04
CA GLN A 138 17.62 -16.38 -7.08
C GLN A 138 17.75 -15.01 -7.74
N VAL A 139 18.75 -14.88 -8.59
CA VAL A 139 18.76 -13.86 -9.63
C VAL A 139 18.26 -14.45 -10.95
N TRP A 140 17.52 -13.65 -11.69
CA TRP A 140 17.04 -13.98 -13.03
C TRP A 140 17.09 -12.76 -13.94
N SER A 141 17.17 -12.96 -15.25
CA SER A 141 17.05 -11.90 -16.25
C SER A 141 15.85 -10.99 -15.94
N CYS A 142 16.08 -9.69 -15.82
CA CYS A 142 15.01 -8.74 -15.50
C CYS A 142 13.94 -8.78 -16.61
N GLY A 143 12.68 -8.96 -16.23
CA GLY A 143 11.54 -8.97 -17.14
C GLY A 143 10.52 -7.90 -16.78
N ASN A 144 9.98 -7.20 -17.78
CA ASN A 144 8.90 -6.25 -17.56
C ASN A 144 7.60 -7.03 -17.27
N GLY A 145 6.85 -6.60 -16.24
CA GLY A 145 5.62 -7.28 -15.83
C GLY A 145 5.83 -8.68 -15.23
N ASN A 146 7.06 -9.07 -14.93
CA ASN A 146 7.31 -10.34 -14.26
C ASN A 146 6.98 -10.22 -12.76
N ALA A 147 5.83 -10.74 -12.35
CA ALA A 147 5.36 -10.71 -10.96
C ALA A 147 6.33 -11.38 -9.96
N ASN A 148 7.20 -12.29 -10.42
CA ASN A 148 8.19 -12.94 -9.55
C ASN A 148 9.33 -11.99 -9.14
N GLN A 149 9.49 -10.86 -9.82
CA GLN A 149 10.56 -9.89 -9.58
C GLN A 149 10.06 -8.62 -8.88
N VAL A 150 8.76 -8.56 -8.57
CA VAL A 150 8.14 -7.49 -7.82
C VAL A 150 8.27 -7.78 -6.32
N TRP A 151 8.81 -6.81 -5.58
CA TRP A 151 9.01 -6.87 -4.14
C TRP A 151 8.48 -5.60 -3.51
N ASN A 152 7.39 -5.65 -2.75
CA ASN A 152 6.92 -4.51 -1.98
C ASN A 152 7.82 -4.29 -0.76
N THR A 153 8.01 -3.03 -0.38
CA THR A 153 8.61 -2.64 0.90
C THR A 153 7.49 -2.38 1.91
N GLY A 154 7.61 -2.93 3.11
CA GLY A 154 6.51 -2.88 4.08
C GLY A 154 6.90 -3.04 5.52
N TYR A 155 5.89 -3.09 6.37
CA TYR A 155 5.99 -3.18 7.81
C TYR A 155 4.96 -4.14 8.39
N LEU A 156 5.28 -4.73 9.54
CA LEU A 156 4.28 -5.39 10.37
C LEU A 156 3.58 -4.33 11.23
N ALA A 157 2.25 -4.39 11.32
CA ALA A 157 1.47 -3.54 12.22
C ALA A 157 1.94 -3.61 13.69
N SER A 158 2.54 -4.73 14.10
CA SER A 158 3.08 -4.94 15.45
C SER A 158 4.49 -4.35 15.67
N ALA A 159 5.15 -3.88 14.62
CA ALA A 159 6.54 -3.42 14.65
C ALA A 159 6.74 -2.21 13.72
N LEU A 160 5.84 -1.23 13.82
CA LEU A 160 5.90 -0.01 13.02
C LEU A 160 7.03 0.91 13.50
N PRO A 161 7.77 1.56 12.58
CA PRO A 161 8.68 2.64 12.95
C PRO A 161 7.88 3.85 13.43
N SER A 162 8.57 4.83 14.04
CA SER A 162 7.93 6.12 14.31
C SER A 162 7.57 6.83 13.00
N LYS A 163 8.44 6.75 11.99
CA LYS A 163 8.24 7.33 10.67
C LYS A 163 8.71 6.35 9.60
N SER A 164 7.92 6.20 8.55
CA SER A 164 8.25 5.46 7.34
C SER A 164 8.98 6.36 6.35
N GLU A 165 8.55 7.61 6.22
CA GLU A 165 9.03 8.51 5.17
C GLU A 165 9.69 9.80 5.67
N ASN A 166 10.56 10.36 4.81
CA ASN A 166 11.12 11.69 5.02
C ASN A 166 10.05 12.78 4.89
N GLY A 167 10.07 13.77 5.79
CA GLY A 167 9.08 14.86 5.77
C GLY A 167 7.75 14.51 6.44
N GLN A 168 7.56 13.26 6.87
CA GLN A 168 6.39 12.83 7.63
C GLN A 168 6.20 13.68 8.91
N THR A 169 5.03 14.31 9.04
CA THR A 169 4.70 15.18 10.19
C THR A 169 4.30 14.39 11.42
N GLY A 170 3.44 13.38 11.23
CA GLY A 170 2.91 12.51 12.29
C GLY A 170 3.81 11.31 12.63
N THR A 171 3.16 10.24 13.09
CA THR A 171 3.83 8.99 13.50
C THR A 171 3.08 7.75 13.03
N ASN A 172 3.79 6.71 12.57
CA ASN A 172 3.21 5.40 12.31
C ASN A 172 3.11 4.54 13.58
N ALA A 173 3.97 4.78 14.59
CA ALA A 173 3.97 4.10 15.88
C ALA A 173 2.88 4.66 16.81
N CYS A 174 1.62 4.50 16.42
CA CYS A 174 0.48 5.19 17.06
C CYS A 174 0.18 4.76 18.49
N GLY A 175 0.68 3.61 18.94
CA GLY A 175 0.29 3.00 20.21
C GLY A 175 -1.18 2.55 20.17
N THR A 176 -1.82 2.47 21.34
CA THR A 176 -3.20 1.95 21.45
C THR A 176 -4.21 2.99 21.95
N SER A 177 -3.76 4.03 22.65
CA SER A 177 -4.67 4.99 23.28
C SER A 177 -5.14 6.04 22.28
N SER A 178 -6.44 6.06 21.99
CA SER A 178 -7.02 7.07 21.11
C SER A 178 -7.12 8.45 21.79
N SER A 179 -6.84 9.50 21.02
CA SER A 179 -6.96 10.90 21.43
C SER A 179 -7.37 11.76 20.24
N GLN A 180 -8.16 12.80 20.46
CA GLN A 180 -8.51 13.79 19.42
C GLN A 180 -7.32 14.66 18.99
N SER A 181 -6.22 14.64 19.74
CA SER A 181 -4.96 15.29 19.36
C SER A 181 -3.94 14.35 18.70
N SER A 182 -4.32 13.08 18.47
CA SER A 182 -3.41 12.09 17.90
C SER A 182 -2.86 12.54 16.54
N GLN A 183 -1.58 12.26 16.32
CA GLN A 183 -0.86 12.47 15.06
C GLN A 183 -0.59 11.14 14.34
N CYS A 184 -1.43 10.13 14.58
CA CYS A 184 -1.29 8.81 13.98
C CYS A 184 -1.47 8.88 12.47
N GLN A 185 -0.49 8.35 11.73
CA GLN A 185 -0.51 8.20 10.27
C GLN A 185 -0.55 6.73 9.85
N THR A 186 -1.33 5.94 10.58
CA THR A 186 -1.61 4.54 10.27
C THR A 186 -3.12 4.29 10.30
N ALA A 187 -3.70 4.03 9.14
CA ALA A 187 -5.12 3.78 8.95
C ALA A 187 -5.45 2.28 8.85
N TRP A 188 -6.71 1.95 9.07
CA TRP A 188 -7.23 0.58 9.03
C TRP A 188 -8.51 0.51 8.21
N ILE A 189 -8.73 -0.60 7.51
CA ILE A 189 -9.97 -0.86 6.77
C ILE A 189 -10.37 -2.35 6.90
N ASN A 190 -11.45 -2.61 7.64
CA ASN A 190 -11.88 -3.97 7.99
C ASN A 190 -13.38 -4.23 7.79
N GLY A 191 -14.21 -3.19 7.80
CA GLY A 191 -15.66 -3.36 7.65
C GLY A 191 -16.43 -2.06 7.86
N VAL A 192 -17.76 -2.11 7.70
CA VAL A 192 -18.68 -0.98 7.84
C VAL A 192 -18.54 -0.20 9.15
N ASP A 193 -18.12 -0.82 10.25
CA ASP A 193 -17.96 -0.17 11.56
C ASP A 193 -16.51 -0.23 12.07
N ASP A 194 -15.56 -0.63 11.22
CA ASP A 194 -14.16 -0.78 11.55
C ASP A 194 -13.29 -0.30 10.38
N PHE A 195 -13.17 1.01 10.26
CA PHE A 195 -12.31 1.66 9.27
C PHE A 195 -11.80 3.00 9.80
N CYS A 196 -10.88 3.61 9.06
CA CYS A 196 -10.39 4.95 9.29
C CYS A 196 -10.55 5.80 8.04
N LEU A 197 -10.56 7.11 8.21
CA LEU A 197 -10.46 8.12 7.18
C LEU A 197 -9.22 8.95 7.44
N TRP A 198 -8.60 9.43 6.37
CA TRP A 198 -7.60 10.49 6.45
C TRP A 198 -8.33 11.83 6.51
N ALA A 199 -8.03 12.64 7.52
CA ALA A 199 -8.60 13.99 7.62
C ALA A 199 -7.71 14.91 8.48
N PRO A 200 -7.88 16.25 8.36
CA PRO A 200 -6.83 17.17 8.73
C PRO A 200 -6.50 17.14 10.24
N PRO A 201 -5.22 17.31 10.64
CA PRO A 201 -4.86 17.37 12.05
C PRO A 201 -5.45 18.61 12.75
N SER A 202 -5.68 19.67 12.00
CA SER A 202 -6.40 20.90 12.37
C SER A 202 -7.28 21.35 11.21
N VAL A 203 -8.30 22.19 11.46
CA VAL A 203 -9.20 22.67 10.40
C VAL A 203 -8.41 23.24 9.21
N GLY A 204 -8.60 22.67 8.02
CA GLY A 204 -7.89 23.01 6.79
C GLY A 204 -8.47 22.26 5.60
N THR A 205 -8.35 22.81 4.39
CA THR A 205 -8.87 22.12 3.19
C THR A 205 -8.01 20.90 2.88
N ILE A 206 -8.59 19.85 2.32
CA ILE A 206 -7.86 18.63 1.98
C ILE A 206 -6.72 18.92 1.02
N GLY A 207 -6.94 19.77 0.01
CA GLY A 207 -5.87 20.16 -0.92
C GLY A 207 -4.71 20.91 -0.27
N ASP A 208 -4.94 21.63 0.83
CA ASP A 208 -3.87 22.32 1.58
C ASP A 208 -3.15 21.40 2.58
N THR A 209 -3.86 20.40 3.13
CA THR A 209 -3.38 19.56 4.24
C THR A 209 -3.06 18.11 3.86
N GLU A 210 -3.26 17.73 2.60
CA GLU A 210 -3.15 16.34 2.09
C GLU A 210 -1.86 15.61 2.51
N ARG A 211 -0.78 16.37 2.73
CA ARG A 211 0.54 15.85 3.10
C ARG A 211 0.66 15.49 4.58
N GLU A 212 -0.19 16.05 5.44
CA GLU A 212 -0.12 15.94 6.89
C GLU A 212 -1.38 15.37 7.54
N GLU A 213 -2.28 14.80 6.74
CA GLU A 213 -3.48 14.11 7.19
C GLU A 213 -3.18 13.06 8.26
N VAL A 214 -4.12 12.87 9.19
CA VAL A 214 -4.03 11.89 10.28
C VAL A 214 -5.22 10.94 10.26
N ALA A 215 -5.03 9.75 10.81
CA ALA A 215 -6.06 8.71 10.82
C ALA A 215 -7.15 9.01 11.87
N TRP A 216 -8.39 9.12 11.38
CA TRP A 216 -9.62 9.18 12.15
C TRP A 216 -10.38 7.87 12.00
N CYS A 217 -10.49 7.08 13.07
CA CYS A 217 -11.08 5.75 13.00
C CYS A 217 -12.46 5.70 13.65
N THR A 218 -13.34 4.85 13.12
CA THR A 218 -14.60 4.49 13.77
C THR A 218 -14.38 3.77 15.09
N ARG A 219 -13.22 3.14 15.26
CA ARG A 219 -12.85 2.43 16.47
C ARG A 219 -11.65 3.03 17.20
N SER A 220 -11.74 3.08 18.53
CA SER A 220 -10.62 3.41 19.40
C SER A 220 -9.68 2.21 19.59
N GLY A 221 -8.54 2.37 20.25
CA GLY A 221 -7.63 1.25 20.54
C GLY A 221 -6.46 1.10 19.56
N ARG A 222 -6.35 2.02 18.58
CA ARG A 222 -5.30 2.05 17.56
C ARG A 222 -4.36 3.25 17.67
N GLY A 223 -4.47 4.02 18.74
CA GLY A 223 -3.70 5.25 18.88
C GLY A 223 -4.18 6.41 18.00
N THR A 224 -5.24 6.20 17.23
CA THR A 224 -5.79 7.12 16.24
C THR A 224 -6.78 8.10 16.87
N ARG A 225 -7.19 9.12 16.10
CA ARG A 225 -8.39 9.90 16.44
C ARG A 225 -9.62 9.02 16.28
N VAL A 226 -10.70 9.38 16.97
CA VAL A 226 -11.99 8.67 16.87
C VAL A 226 -12.99 9.56 16.18
N ILE A 227 -13.62 9.06 15.13
CA ILE A 227 -14.67 9.78 14.40
C ILE A 227 -15.82 10.06 15.39
N PRO A 228 -16.24 11.32 15.59
CA PRO A 228 -17.33 11.65 16.49
C PRO A 228 -18.66 11.03 16.04
N ASP A 229 -19.50 10.64 17.00
CA ASP A 229 -20.80 10.07 16.70
C ASP A 229 -21.68 11.03 15.88
N GLY A 230 -22.43 10.46 14.93
CA GLY A 230 -23.28 11.21 14.02
C GLY A 230 -22.53 12.04 12.97
N THR A 231 -21.22 11.83 12.80
CA THR A 231 -20.45 12.29 11.62
C THR A 231 -20.89 11.51 10.38
N LEU A 232 -20.86 10.18 10.45
CA LEU A 232 -21.26 9.30 9.36
C LEU A 232 -22.79 9.24 9.25
N LYS A 233 -23.32 9.43 8.04
CA LYS A 233 -24.76 9.41 7.74
C LYS A 233 -25.16 8.23 6.85
N GLY A 234 -24.22 7.68 6.09
CA GLY A 234 -24.35 6.39 5.41
C GLY A 234 -22.96 5.80 5.20
N VAL A 235 -22.84 4.47 5.25
CA VAL A 235 -21.60 3.74 5.03
C VAL A 235 -21.90 2.44 4.27
N HIS A 236 -21.23 2.25 3.14
CA HIS A 236 -21.24 1.00 2.41
C HIS A 236 -19.82 0.44 2.37
N PHE A 237 -19.64 -0.73 2.97
CA PHE A 237 -18.40 -1.49 2.88
C PHE A 237 -18.59 -2.68 1.93
N VAL A 238 -17.61 -2.90 1.07
CA VAL A 238 -17.56 -4.08 0.21
C VAL A 238 -16.19 -4.75 0.30
N LYS A 239 -16.19 -6.09 0.36
CA LYS A 239 -14.99 -6.91 0.14
C LYS A 239 -15.13 -7.64 -1.19
N THR A 240 -14.17 -7.42 -2.08
CA THR A 240 -14.04 -8.09 -3.37
C THR A 240 -12.88 -9.10 -3.34
N PRO A 241 -12.61 -9.82 -4.45
CA PRO A 241 -11.40 -10.63 -4.56
C PRO A 241 -10.11 -9.82 -4.44
N ASP A 242 -10.04 -8.63 -5.06
CA ASP A 242 -8.78 -7.87 -5.18
C ASP A 242 -8.73 -6.59 -4.33
N TYR A 243 -9.82 -6.16 -3.68
CA TYR A 243 -9.80 -4.99 -2.79
C TYR A 243 -10.89 -5.00 -1.71
N VAL A 244 -10.71 -4.13 -0.72
CA VAL A 244 -11.79 -3.67 0.14
C VAL A 244 -12.05 -2.21 -0.13
N GLN A 245 -13.32 -1.81 -0.02
CA GLN A 245 -13.73 -0.44 -0.22
C GLN A 245 -14.78 -0.06 0.81
N VAL A 246 -14.64 1.14 1.36
CA VAL A 246 -15.66 1.79 2.19
C VAL A 246 -16.01 3.13 1.57
N THR A 247 -17.30 3.38 1.38
CA THR A 247 -17.85 4.60 0.79
C THR A 247 -18.96 5.14 1.67
N GLY A 248 -19.27 6.43 1.56
CA GLY A 248 -20.42 6.98 2.24
C GLY A 248 -20.52 8.48 2.26
N VAL A 249 -21.47 8.95 3.05
CA VAL A 249 -21.82 10.37 3.19
C VAL A 249 -21.86 10.76 4.66
N GLY A 250 -21.58 12.03 4.96
CA GLY A 250 -21.39 12.49 6.32
C GLY A 250 -21.42 14.00 6.50
N ASP A 251 -21.08 14.43 7.72
CA ASP A 251 -20.76 15.80 8.10
C ASP A 251 -19.29 15.84 8.55
N PHE A 252 -18.37 15.92 7.59
CA PHE A 252 -16.93 15.81 7.83
C PHE A 252 -16.31 17.10 8.40
N THR A 253 -17.12 18.14 8.59
CA THR A 253 -16.77 19.31 9.42
C THR A 253 -16.47 18.94 10.86
N LYS A 254 -16.93 17.76 11.31
CA LYS A 254 -16.63 17.19 12.63
C LYS A 254 -15.25 16.54 12.74
N ILE A 255 -14.55 16.35 11.62
CA ILE A 255 -13.19 15.80 11.57
C ILE A 255 -12.22 16.75 10.84
N ASN A 256 -12.44 18.05 11.02
CA ASN A 256 -11.59 19.15 10.56
C ASN A 256 -11.65 19.51 9.07
N VAL A 257 -12.50 18.88 8.26
CA VAL A 257 -12.71 19.32 6.87
C VAL A 257 -13.62 20.57 6.85
N PRO A 258 -13.20 21.72 6.28
CA PRO A 258 -14.03 22.92 6.30
C PRO A 258 -15.28 22.75 5.44
N ARG A 259 -16.36 23.43 5.84
CA ARG A 259 -17.61 23.43 5.06
C ARG A 259 -17.36 24.04 3.68
N GLY A 260 -17.87 23.39 2.64
CA GLY A 260 -17.72 23.80 1.24
C GLY A 260 -16.39 23.37 0.62
N ASP A 261 -15.56 22.60 1.32
CA ASP A 261 -14.42 21.93 0.70
C ASP A 261 -14.91 20.92 -0.34
N ALA A 262 -14.43 21.05 -1.57
CA ALA A 262 -14.75 20.12 -2.65
C ALA A 262 -14.13 18.74 -2.41
N GLY A 263 -13.11 18.67 -1.54
CA GLY A 263 -12.37 17.46 -1.22
C GLY A 263 -11.11 17.28 -2.05
N GLY A 264 -10.41 16.19 -1.80
CA GLY A 264 -9.19 15.81 -2.50
C GLY A 264 -8.90 14.33 -2.35
N GLU A 265 -8.09 13.83 -3.28
CA GLU A 265 -7.62 12.45 -3.29
C GLU A 265 -6.32 12.31 -2.48
N LEU A 266 -6.16 11.14 -1.87
CA LEU A 266 -5.09 10.78 -0.94
C LEU A 266 -4.68 9.35 -1.25
N ASP A 267 -3.37 9.08 -1.27
CA ASP A 267 -2.79 7.85 -1.79
C ASP A 267 -1.36 7.60 -1.25
N PRO A 268 -0.78 6.39 -1.41
CA PRO A 268 0.53 6.05 -0.88
C PRO A 268 1.73 6.65 -1.64
N HIS A 269 1.53 7.23 -2.83
CA HIS A 269 2.61 7.69 -3.69
C HIS A 269 2.64 9.23 -3.79
N GLY A 270 1.51 9.90 -3.96
CA GLY A 270 1.45 11.34 -4.19
C GLY A 270 2.30 11.80 -5.39
N ALA A 271 2.47 13.11 -5.55
CA ALA A 271 3.20 13.65 -6.71
C ALA A 271 4.72 13.41 -6.68
N ASP A 272 5.31 13.24 -5.49
CA ASP A 272 6.76 13.09 -5.29
C ASP A 272 7.19 11.68 -4.85
N GLY A 273 6.25 10.73 -4.76
CA GLY A 273 6.50 9.34 -4.36
C GLY A 273 6.46 9.08 -2.85
N ASN A 274 6.20 10.08 -2.01
CA ASN A 274 6.18 9.94 -0.55
C ASN A 274 4.78 9.72 0.05
N GLY A 275 3.74 9.81 -0.77
CA GLY A 275 2.34 9.69 -0.37
C GLY A 275 1.72 10.97 0.19
N ASN A 276 0.40 10.96 0.19
CA ASN A 276 -0.50 11.98 0.70
C ASN A 276 -1.55 11.27 1.60
N PRO A 277 -1.38 11.22 2.94
CA PRO A 277 -0.32 11.85 3.71
C PRO A 277 1.05 11.18 3.55
N ILE A 278 2.10 11.96 3.78
CA ILE A 278 3.48 11.47 3.72
C ILE A 278 3.65 10.33 4.73
N GLY A 279 4.09 9.15 4.26
CA GLY A 279 4.28 7.97 5.11
C GLY A 279 2.97 7.40 5.67
N GLY A 280 1.84 7.65 5.01
CA GLY A 280 0.55 7.06 5.35
C GLY A 280 0.55 5.55 5.14
N LEU A 281 0.37 4.78 6.22
CA LEU A 281 0.30 3.32 6.14
C LEU A 281 -1.14 2.83 6.30
N VAL A 282 -1.53 1.81 5.54
CA VAL A 282 -2.88 1.22 5.59
C VAL A 282 -2.79 -0.27 5.91
N PHE A 283 -3.59 -0.72 6.88
CA PHE A 283 -3.67 -2.11 7.29
C PHE A 283 -5.09 -2.64 7.26
N GLY A 284 -5.23 -3.96 7.13
CA GLY A 284 -6.54 -4.60 7.28
C GLY A 284 -6.46 -6.09 7.55
N ASN A 285 -7.61 -6.67 7.82
CA ASN A 285 -7.75 -8.09 8.15
C ASN A 285 -8.45 -8.92 7.05
N SER A 286 -8.93 -8.26 5.99
CA SER A 286 -9.79 -8.86 4.97
C SER A 286 -9.07 -9.86 4.07
N PHE A 287 -7.77 -9.64 3.84
CA PHE A 287 -6.90 -10.46 2.99
C PHE A 287 -5.78 -11.17 3.75
N GLY A 288 -5.72 -11.00 5.06
CA GLY A 288 -4.66 -11.54 5.91
C GLY A 288 -4.66 -10.83 7.26
N ASN A 289 -4.16 -11.45 8.31
CA ASN A 289 -4.17 -10.86 9.65
C ASN A 289 -3.22 -9.66 9.75
N GLN A 290 -3.78 -8.46 9.93
CA GLN A 290 -3.05 -7.19 10.03
C GLN A 290 -2.08 -6.99 8.86
N LEU A 291 -2.55 -7.32 7.66
CA LEU A 291 -1.78 -7.21 6.43
C LEU A 291 -1.68 -5.73 6.03
N GLN A 292 -0.49 -5.29 5.61
CA GLN A 292 -0.35 -3.98 4.99
C GLN A 292 -0.96 -4.00 3.59
N TYR A 293 -1.74 -2.97 3.26
CA TYR A 293 -2.24 -2.72 1.92
C TYR A 293 -1.41 -1.60 1.31
N HIS A 294 -0.52 -1.99 0.39
CA HIS A 294 0.48 -1.09 -0.22
C HIS A 294 -0.11 -0.15 -1.27
N GLU A 295 -1.23 -0.55 -1.88
CA GLU A 295 -1.92 0.25 -2.90
C GLU A 295 -3.29 0.59 -2.35
N TRP A 296 -3.55 1.88 -2.21
CA TRP A 296 -4.82 2.38 -1.71
C TRP A 296 -5.09 3.76 -2.31
N THR A 297 -6.35 4.12 -2.37
CA THR A 297 -6.79 5.46 -2.80
C THR A 297 -7.97 5.85 -1.91
N SER A 298 -8.00 7.10 -1.50
CA SER A 298 -9.12 7.65 -0.75
C SER A 298 -9.43 9.05 -1.21
N PHE A 299 -10.67 9.44 -1.06
CA PHE A 299 -11.12 10.80 -1.27
C PHE A 299 -12.04 11.18 -0.13
N ILE A 300 -11.97 12.43 0.31
CA ILE A 300 -12.87 12.98 1.30
C ILE A 300 -13.16 14.44 0.97
N SER A 301 -14.41 14.84 1.12
CA SER A 301 -14.87 16.23 1.09
C SER A 301 -15.61 16.56 2.39
N ASP A 302 -16.26 17.72 2.46
CA ASP A 302 -17.09 18.06 3.62
C ASP A 302 -18.32 17.16 3.79
N THR A 303 -18.73 16.44 2.74
CA THR A 303 -20.00 15.72 2.64
C THR A 303 -19.90 14.26 2.22
N GLU A 304 -18.82 13.85 1.56
CA GLU A 304 -18.61 12.47 1.09
C GLU A 304 -17.23 11.91 1.42
N PHE A 305 -17.13 10.58 1.43
CA PHE A 305 -15.85 9.89 1.49
C PHE A 305 -15.89 8.57 0.74
N CYS A 306 -14.71 8.11 0.34
CA CYS A 306 -14.49 6.80 -0.22
C CYS A 306 -13.03 6.42 0.01
N PHE A 307 -12.80 5.15 0.32
CA PHE A 307 -11.47 4.63 0.62
C PHE A 307 -11.41 3.18 0.17
N ARG A 308 -10.53 2.91 -0.79
CA ARG A 308 -10.25 1.58 -1.34
C ARG A 308 -8.82 1.18 -1.01
N ALA A 309 -8.63 -0.07 -0.63
CA ALA A 309 -7.31 -0.66 -0.44
C ALA A 309 -7.22 -1.98 -1.18
N CYS A 310 -6.23 -2.09 -2.07
CA CYS A 310 -6.11 -3.13 -3.07
C CYS A 310 -4.96 -4.10 -2.75
N VAL A 311 -5.11 -5.34 -3.21
CA VAL A 311 -4.13 -6.41 -3.07
C VAL A 311 -3.90 -7.12 -4.39
N GLY A 312 -2.86 -7.96 -4.43
CA GLY A 312 -2.55 -8.78 -5.60
C GLY A 312 -1.81 -8.03 -6.71
N PRO A 313 -1.58 -8.69 -7.86
CA PRO A 313 -0.72 -8.18 -8.93
C PRO A 313 -1.28 -6.94 -9.64
N ASN A 314 -2.60 -6.72 -9.56
CA ASN A 314 -3.28 -5.57 -10.17
C ASN A 314 -3.58 -4.45 -9.16
N ALA A 315 -3.00 -4.50 -7.95
CA ALA A 315 -3.39 -3.59 -6.87
C ALA A 315 -3.28 -2.10 -7.27
N ALA A 316 -2.16 -1.69 -7.87
CA ALA A 316 -1.97 -0.32 -8.35
C ALA A 316 -2.96 0.05 -9.48
N ARG A 317 -3.34 -0.93 -10.31
CA ARG A 317 -4.35 -0.73 -11.35
C ARG A 317 -5.74 -0.53 -10.75
N ASN A 318 -6.09 -1.27 -9.70
CA ASN A 318 -7.42 -1.25 -9.08
C ASN A 318 -7.61 -0.07 -8.10
N CYS A 319 -6.50 0.47 -7.60
CA CYS A 319 -6.41 1.65 -6.75
C CYS A 319 -5.62 2.75 -7.47
N GLN A 320 -6.14 3.21 -8.62
CA GLN A 320 -5.55 4.37 -9.32
C GLN A 320 -5.60 5.60 -8.41
N HIS A 321 -4.62 6.46 -8.60
CA HIS A 321 -4.39 7.62 -7.74
C HIS A 321 -4.03 8.88 -8.55
N ILE A 322 -4.76 9.12 -9.65
CA ILE A 322 -4.51 10.23 -10.59
C ILE A 322 -5.79 11.00 -10.97
N TYR A 323 -6.84 10.91 -10.16
CA TYR A 323 -8.17 11.42 -10.48
C TYR A 323 -8.71 12.35 -9.39
N ASP A 324 -7.86 13.28 -8.97
CA ASP A 324 -7.98 14.04 -7.73
C ASP A 324 -9.25 14.90 -7.61
N GLU A 325 -9.82 15.34 -8.73
CA GLU A 325 -10.97 16.27 -8.76
C GLU A 325 -12.29 15.57 -9.12
N MET A 326 -12.27 14.26 -9.35
CA MET A 326 -13.46 13.54 -9.85
C MET A 326 -14.46 13.19 -8.76
N GLY A 327 -14.02 13.16 -7.50
CA GLY A 327 -14.85 12.85 -6.34
C GLY A 327 -15.26 11.38 -6.25
N CYS A 328 -15.97 11.05 -5.17
CA CYS A 328 -16.20 9.66 -4.80
C CYS A 328 -17.14 8.91 -5.74
N PHE A 329 -18.21 9.57 -6.19
CA PHE A 329 -19.17 8.95 -7.11
C PHE A 329 -18.57 8.55 -8.46
N TRP A 330 -17.46 9.17 -8.88
CA TRP A 330 -16.76 8.81 -10.11
C TRP A 330 -15.60 7.86 -9.85
N ASN A 331 -14.77 8.13 -8.83
CA ASN A 331 -13.58 7.33 -8.51
C ASN A 331 -13.96 5.95 -7.96
N MET A 332 -14.97 5.85 -7.11
CA MET A 332 -15.35 4.62 -6.42
C MET A 332 -16.88 4.41 -6.42
N PRO A 333 -17.50 4.18 -7.60
CA PRO A 333 -18.95 4.01 -7.71
C PRO A 333 -19.47 2.91 -6.77
N ALA A 334 -20.45 3.25 -5.93
CA ALA A 334 -20.99 2.35 -4.91
C ALA A 334 -22.35 2.85 -4.39
N ASN A 335 -22.85 2.24 -3.32
CA ASN A 335 -23.97 2.79 -2.56
C ASN A 335 -23.49 3.95 -1.66
N TYR A 336 -24.15 5.11 -1.77
CA TYR A 336 -23.92 6.32 -0.96
C TYR A 336 -25.19 6.78 -0.22
N ASP A 337 -26.21 5.92 -0.14
CA ASP A 337 -27.51 6.27 0.45
C ASP A 337 -27.37 6.63 1.93
N ALA A 338 -27.80 7.85 2.28
CA ALA A 338 -27.93 8.26 3.67
C ALA A 338 -28.94 7.36 4.41
N GLY A 339 -28.61 6.97 5.65
CA GLY A 339 -29.38 6.04 6.47
C GLY A 339 -29.04 4.57 6.24
N THR A 340 -28.20 4.25 5.25
CA THR A 340 -27.74 2.88 5.00
C THR A 340 -26.36 2.66 5.62
N PHE A 341 -26.23 1.61 6.43
CA PHE A 341 -24.95 1.14 6.97
C PHE A 341 -24.84 -0.36 6.73
N GLU A 342 -24.00 -0.78 5.78
CA GLU A 342 -23.92 -2.19 5.40
C GLU A 342 -22.51 -2.66 5.02
N SER A 343 -22.27 -3.95 5.23
CA SER A 343 -21.10 -4.69 4.73
C SER A 343 -21.57 -5.73 3.73
N CYS A 344 -20.98 -5.76 2.54
CA CYS A 344 -21.32 -6.65 1.44
C CYS A 344 -20.09 -7.42 0.94
N GLN A 345 -20.35 -8.50 0.21
CA GLN A 345 -19.41 -9.05 -0.75
C GLN A 345 -19.63 -8.37 -2.10
N GLY A 346 -18.60 -8.25 -2.93
CA GLY A 346 -18.74 -7.67 -4.27
C GLY A 346 -17.82 -8.29 -5.30
N ASP A 347 -18.16 -8.08 -6.56
CA ASP A 347 -17.26 -8.30 -7.68
C ASP A 347 -16.26 -7.13 -7.78
N ASP A 348 -15.11 -7.32 -8.43
CA ASP A 348 -14.19 -6.22 -8.69
C ASP A 348 -14.80 -5.23 -9.69
N ASP A 349 -14.70 -3.93 -9.38
CA ASP A 349 -15.03 -2.83 -10.28
C ASP A 349 -14.09 -2.79 -11.48
N LEU A 350 -14.56 -2.12 -12.53
CA LEU A 350 -13.67 -1.62 -13.57
C LEU A 350 -12.70 -0.59 -12.97
N PRO A 351 -11.40 -0.66 -13.27
CA PRO A 351 -10.45 0.32 -12.79
C PRO A 351 -10.77 1.74 -13.24
N MET A 352 -10.52 2.70 -12.35
CA MET A 352 -10.79 4.11 -12.58
C MET A 352 -10.14 4.58 -13.89
N GLY A 353 -10.96 5.23 -14.73
CA GLY A 353 -10.54 5.76 -16.02
C GLY A 353 -10.24 4.74 -17.11
N VAL A 354 -10.50 3.43 -16.91
CA VAL A 354 -10.25 2.39 -17.93
C VAL A 354 -11.53 1.97 -18.64
N TYR A 355 -11.69 2.42 -19.90
CA TYR A 355 -12.86 2.16 -20.74
C TYR A 355 -12.50 1.19 -21.86
N GLY A 356 -12.75 -0.10 -21.62
CA GLY A 356 -12.37 -1.18 -22.55
C GLY A 356 -10.85 -1.30 -22.65
N THR A 357 -10.30 -0.99 -23.84
CA THR A 357 -8.84 -0.97 -24.08
C THR A 357 -8.24 0.44 -24.01
N SER A 358 -9.04 1.45 -23.65
CA SER A 358 -8.62 2.84 -23.58
C SER A 358 -8.52 3.32 -22.13
N THR A 359 -7.59 4.23 -21.87
CA THR A 359 -7.46 4.92 -20.58
C THR A 359 -7.74 6.40 -20.80
N TRP A 360 -8.63 6.97 -19.99
CA TRP A 360 -8.87 8.40 -19.90
C TRP A 360 -8.01 9.00 -18.80
N PHE A 361 -7.56 10.24 -18.99
CA PHE A 361 -6.77 10.98 -18.01
C PHE A 361 -7.51 12.26 -17.63
N GLN A 362 -7.36 12.66 -16.37
CA GLN A 362 -7.98 13.86 -15.82
C GLN A 362 -7.68 15.10 -16.66
N GLY A 363 -8.68 15.99 -16.78
CA GLY A 363 -8.59 17.22 -17.58
C GLY A 363 -8.85 17.05 -19.08
N VAL A 364 -9.04 15.81 -19.58
CA VAL A 364 -9.39 15.57 -20.99
C VAL A 364 -10.90 15.66 -21.22
N ASN A 365 -11.32 16.43 -22.25
CA ASN A 365 -12.73 16.67 -22.59
C ASN A 365 -13.15 15.85 -23.84
N PRO A 366 -14.29 15.13 -23.83
CA PRO A 366 -15.24 14.97 -22.73
C PRO A 366 -14.74 14.04 -21.63
N THR A 367 -15.03 14.44 -20.39
CA THR A 367 -14.95 13.54 -19.25
C THR A 367 -15.99 12.44 -19.41
N PRO A 368 -15.60 11.16 -19.43
CA PRO A 368 -16.53 10.06 -19.55
C PRO A 368 -17.39 9.91 -18.27
N PRO A 369 -18.57 9.30 -18.37
CA PRO A 369 -19.37 8.98 -17.19
C PRO A 369 -18.62 8.00 -16.29
N ALA A 370 -18.90 8.07 -14.99
CA ALA A 370 -18.41 7.10 -14.02
C ALA A 370 -18.72 5.66 -14.45
N HIS A 371 -17.86 4.72 -14.07
CA HIS A 371 -18.19 3.30 -14.23
C HIS A 371 -19.46 2.95 -13.44
N PRO A 372 -20.27 1.98 -13.92
CA PRO A 372 -21.32 1.44 -13.07
C PRO A 372 -20.68 0.74 -11.86
N ALA A 373 -21.28 0.89 -10.69
CA ALA A 373 -20.88 0.13 -9.52
C ALA A 373 -21.00 -1.39 -9.81
N ALA A 374 -19.98 -2.15 -9.43
CA ALA A 374 -20.03 -3.60 -9.49
C ALA A 374 -21.16 -4.16 -8.62
N LYS A 375 -21.50 -5.42 -8.88
CA LYS A 375 -22.57 -6.08 -8.12
C LYS A 375 -22.09 -6.35 -6.70
N SER A 376 -22.91 -5.91 -5.74
CA SER A 376 -22.80 -6.30 -4.33
C SER A 376 -23.80 -7.41 -4.01
N SER A 377 -23.42 -8.30 -3.09
CA SER A 377 -24.22 -9.44 -2.62
C SER A 377 -23.97 -9.71 -1.14
N ASN A 378 -24.81 -10.55 -0.52
CA ASN A 378 -24.66 -10.97 0.88
C ASN A 378 -24.52 -9.80 1.88
N CYS A 379 -25.24 -8.71 1.63
CA CYS A 379 -25.16 -7.49 2.43
C CYS A 379 -25.78 -7.68 3.82
N ALA A 380 -25.00 -7.36 4.85
CA ALA A 380 -25.43 -7.30 6.24
C ALA A 380 -25.53 -5.84 6.70
N ARG A 381 -26.69 -5.45 7.21
CA ARG A 381 -26.95 -4.09 7.70
C ARG A 381 -26.73 -3.97 9.20
N ILE A 382 -26.25 -2.80 9.61
CA ILE A 382 -26.25 -2.36 11.00
C ILE A 382 -27.08 -1.07 11.13
N PRO A 383 -27.59 -0.72 12.33
CA PRO A 383 -28.42 0.46 12.48
C PRO A 383 -27.65 1.78 12.28
N THR A 384 -26.39 1.81 12.73
CA THR A 384 -25.53 2.99 12.67
C THR A 384 -24.08 2.59 12.96
N VAL A 385 -23.15 3.47 12.57
CA VAL A 385 -21.74 3.41 12.99
C VAL A 385 -21.54 4.39 14.14
N SER A 386 -20.97 3.90 15.23
CA SER A 386 -20.64 4.70 16.41
C SER A 386 -19.25 4.36 16.91
N ALA A 387 -18.63 5.29 17.63
CA ALA A 387 -17.34 5.10 18.27
C ALA A 387 -17.37 3.88 19.21
N LYS A 388 -16.52 2.88 18.96
CA LYS A 388 -16.37 1.67 19.80
C LYS A 388 -14.91 1.26 19.95
N PRO A 389 -14.51 0.50 21.00
CA PRO A 389 -13.17 -0.08 21.03
C PRO A 389 -12.93 -1.05 19.87
N ALA A 390 -11.70 -1.09 19.34
CA ALA A 390 -11.28 -2.09 18.37
C ALA A 390 -11.49 -3.50 18.94
N GLN A 391 -12.04 -4.41 18.13
CA GLN A 391 -12.26 -5.79 18.54
C GLN A 391 -10.92 -6.47 18.83
N LYS A 392 -10.77 -7.04 20.04
CA LYS A 392 -9.68 -7.97 20.34
C LYS A 392 -9.91 -9.25 19.53
N LYS A 393 -8.81 -9.88 19.10
CA LYS A 393 -8.67 -11.03 18.18
C LYS A 393 -9.58 -12.27 18.37
N ARG A 394 -10.53 -12.29 19.31
CA ARG A 394 -11.35 -13.47 19.63
C ARG A 394 -12.65 -13.62 18.84
N ASP A 395 -13.18 -12.58 18.19
CA ASP A 395 -14.53 -12.66 17.60
C ASP A 395 -14.60 -12.46 16.08
N ALA A 396 -13.48 -12.18 15.41
CA ALA A 396 -13.47 -11.81 13.99
C ALA A 396 -13.65 -12.99 13.00
N PHE A 397 -13.62 -14.23 13.47
CA PHE A 397 -13.76 -15.42 12.60
C PHE A 397 -15.11 -16.13 12.70
N THR A 398 -16.00 -15.74 13.61
CA THR A 398 -17.21 -16.51 13.92
C THR A 398 -18.54 -15.84 13.58
N THR A 399 -18.56 -14.63 13.02
CA THR A 399 -19.84 -13.92 12.78
C THR A 399 -20.21 -13.63 11.33
N PHE A 400 -19.33 -13.87 10.34
CA PHE A 400 -19.67 -13.55 8.93
C PHE A 400 -19.31 -14.61 7.88
N TYR A 401 -18.69 -15.73 8.27
CA TYR A 401 -18.46 -16.86 7.38
C TYR A 401 -19.27 -18.06 7.87
N ALA A 402 -20.40 -18.33 7.21
CA ALA A 402 -21.00 -19.65 7.30
C ALA A 402 -19.99 -20.67 6.74
N PRO A 403 -19.76 -21.81 7.41
CA PRO A 403 -18.93 -22.87 6.85
C PRO A 403 -19.58 -23.38 5.55
N GLY A 404 -18.77 -23.47 4.49
CA GLY A 404 -19.19 -24.09 3.24
C GLY A 404 -19.68 -25.54 3.45
N PRO A 405 -20.46 -26.09 2.51
CA PRO A 405 -21.03 -27.41 2.65
C PRO A 405 -19.93 -28.45 2.88
N THR A 406 -20.13 -29.25 3.94
CA THR A 406 -19.27 -30.36 4.31
C THR A 406 -19.19 -31.35 3.14
N PRO A 407 -18.01 -31.85 2.75
CA PRO A 407 -17.94 -32.91 1.76
C PRO A 407 -18.70 -34.13 2.28
N THR A 408 -19.72 -34.55 1.54
CA THR A 408 -20.37 -35.85 1.76
C THR A 408 -19.36 -36.95 1.49
N ALA A 409 -19.29 -37.89 2.43
CA ALA A 409 -18.37 -39.04 2.47
C ALA A 409 -18.42 -39.94 1.23
#